data_AF-A0A9P0DD94-F1
#
_entry.id   AF-A0A9P0DD94-F1
#
_cell.length_a   1.000
_cell.length_b   1.000
_cell.length_c   1.000
_cell.angle_alpha   90.00
_cell.angle_beta   90.00
_cell.angle_gamma   90.00
#
_symmetry.space_group_name_H-M   'P 1'
#
loop_
_entity.id
_entity.type
_entity.pdbx_description
1 polymer ?
#
loop_
_entity_poly.entity_id
_entity_poly.type
_entity_poly.pdbx_seq_one_letter_code
_entity_poly.pdbx_strand_id
1 'polypeptide(L)'
;MNNSTSTMFSEKGNKLIVLNNFKFSKANTSKCGKIRWKCCNAKCTARVYSHVSNEDVIIEVKAEQNHGVAMNLARNAVSNSVKRKATCDPAEKPAKLIIRELQSNNFAENINSEDINRIRKNMHMRQEEKSCKYSLKTKKRCSILFSNYI
;
A
#
# COMPACT_ATOMS: atom_id res chain seq x y z
N MET A 1 8.36 6.98 26.21
CA MET A 1 7.19 6.28 25.64
C MET A 1 7.60 5.77 24.27
N ASN A 2 7.81 4.46 24.13
CA ASN A 2 8.27 3.86 22.88
C ASN A 2 7.06 3.70 21.97
N ASN A 3 6.84 4.68 21.10
CA ASN A 3 5.78 4.61 20.09
C ASN A 3 6.21 3.61 19.01
N SER A 4 5.55 2.45 18.94
CA SER A 4 5.81 1.47 17.88
C SER A 4 5.34 2.02 16.54
N THR A 5 6.29 2.45 15.72
CA THR A 5 6.06 2.99 14.38
C THR A 5 6.33 1.92 13.35
N SER A 6 5.40 1.72 12.42
CA SER A 6 5.56 0.79 11.31
C SER A 6 5.13 1.47 10.00
N THR A 7 5.56 0.93 8.87
CA THR A 7 5.24 1.52 7.56
C THR A 7 4.49 0.53 6.69
N MET A 8 3.54 1.05 5.92
CA MET A 8 2.78 0.27 4.94
C MET A 8 2.58 1.07 3.67
N PHE A 9 1.90 0.48 2.69
CA PHE A 9 1.60 1.16 1.42
C PHE A 9 0.10 1.34 1.24
N SER A 10 -0.29 2.46 0.66
CA SER A 10 -1.65 2.71 0.21
C SER A 10 -1.96 1.92 -1.07
N GLU A 11 -3.24 1.87 -1.47
CA GLU A 11 -3.67 1.22 -2.70
C GLU A 11 -3.02 1.81 -3.95
N LYS A 12 -2.69 3.11 -3.91
CA LYS A 12 -2.00 3.84 -4.99
C LYS A 12 -0.47 3.66 -4.95
N GLY A 13 0.06 2.92 -3.98
CA GLY A 13 1.50 2.69 -3.82
C GLY A 13 2.25 3.75 -3.02
N ASN A 14 1.58 4.78 -2.49
CA ASN A 14 2.22 5.77 -1.62
C ASN A 14 2.51 5.18 -0.24
N LYS A 15 3.69 5.48 0.32
CA LYS A 15 4.08 5.11 1.69
C LYS A 15 3.13 5.74 2.72
N LEU A 16 2.78 4.98 3.73
CA LEU A 16 1.97 5.37 4.87
C LEU A 16 2.72 5.04 6.15
N ILE A 17 2.59 5.91 7.14
CA ILE A 17 3.04 5.63 8.51
C ILE A 17 1.87 5.08 9.30
N VAL A 18 2.12 4.02 10.04
CA VAL A 18 1.19 3.45 11.01
C VAL A 18 1.75 3.71 12.39
N LEU A 19 0.98 4.45 13.19
CA LEU A 19 1.30 4.75 14.57
C LEU A 19 0.10 4.38 15.44
N ASN A 20 0.27 3.45 16.38
CA ASN A 20 -0.80 2.98 17.28
C ASN A 20 -2.08 2.57 16.51
N ASN A 21 -1.94 1.84 15.41
CA ASN A 21 -3.02 1.43 14.50
C ASN A 21 -3.78 2.56 13.76
N PHE A 22 -3.25 3.79 13.79
CA PHE A 22 -3.71 4.90 12.97
C PHE A 22 -2.84 5.07 11.73
N LYS A 23 -3.47 5.31 10.58
CA LYS A 23 -2.78 5.49 9.29
C LYS A 23 -2.59 6.97 9.00
N PHE A 24 -1.38 7.32 8.58
CA PHE A 24 -1.01 8.66 8.17
C PHE A 24 -0.43 8.66 6.77
N SER A 25 -0.86 9.63 5.96
CA SER A 25 -0.41 9.86 4.59
C SER A 25 0.49 11.08 4.50
N LYS A 26 1.51 11.02 3.65
CA LYS A 26 2.41 12.15 3.40
C LYS A 26 1.61 13.34 2.84
N ALA A 27 1.78 14.50 3.44
CA ALA A 27 1.10 15.74 3.03
C ALA A 27 2.06 16.67 2.29
N ASN A 28 3.05 17.21 3.00
CA ASN A 28 4.06 18.09 2.43
C ASN A 28 5.37 18.01 3.22
N THR A 29 6.46 18.41 2.57
CA THR A 29 7.77 18.58 3.22
C THR A 29 7.96 20.07 3.50
N SER A 30 8.24 20.41 4.76
CA SER A 30 8.55 21.76 5.18
C SER A 30 9.98 22.16 4.79
N LYS A 31 10.21 23.47 4.58
CA LYS A 31 11.54 24.02 4.28
C LYS A 31 12.59 23.70 5.37
N CYS A 32 12.15 23.52 6.61
CA CYS A 32 12.99 23.14 7.76
C CYS A 32 13.37 21.64 7.81
N GLY A 33 13.23 20.88 6.73
CA GLY A 33 13.64 19.47 6.69
C GLY A 33 12.74 18.48 7.42
N LYS A 34 11.47 18.85 7.68
CA LYS A 34 10.47 17.98 8.31
C LYS A 34 9.42 17.55 7.29
N ILE A 35 9.02 16.28 7.30
CA ILE A 35 7.90 15.77 6.51
C ILE A 35 6.66 15.76 7.38
N ARG A 36 5.59 16.41 6.94
CA ARG A 36 4.29 16.37 7.59
C ARG A 36 3.45 15.23 7.03
N TRP A 37 2.91 14.44 7.94
CA TRP A 37 1.95 13.38 7.69
C TRP A 37 0.60 13.76 8.28
N LYS A 38 -0.47 13.56 7.51
CA LYS A 38 -1.86 13.81 7.94
C LYS A 38 -2.57 12.48 8.18
N CYS A 39 -3.46 12.43 9.16
CA CYS A 39 -4.32 11.27 9.36
C CYS A 39 -5.10 10.94 8.06
N CYS A 40 -5.28 9.65 7.76
CA CYS A 40 -6.08 9.23 6.62
C CYS A 40 -7.59 9.48 6.81
N ASN A 41 -8.04 9.72 8.03
CA ASN A 41 -9.42 10.15 8.29
C ASN A 41 -9.56 11.65 8.01
N ALA A 42 -10.44 12.01 7.08
CA ALA A 42 -10.64 13.40 6.65
C ALA A 42 -11.13 14.33 7.77
N LYS A 43 -11.88 13.81 8.75
CA LYS A 43 -12.39 14.58 9.90
C LYS A 43 -11.39 14.73 11.04
N CYS A 44 -10.21 14.11 10.90
CA CYS A 44 -9.21 14.11 11.94
C CYS A 44 -8.13 15.17 11.72
N THR A 45 -7.76 15.86 12.79
CA THR A 45 -6.74 16.92 12.79
C THR A 45 -5.37 16.44 13.25
N ALA A 46 -5.22 15.16 13.60
CA ALA A 46 -3.95 14.58 14.02
C ALA A 46 -2.89 14.66 12.92
N ARG A 47 -1.68 15.06 13.32
CA ARG A 47 -0.53 15.24 12.43
C ARG A 47 0.69 14.57 13.04
N VAL A 48 1.51 13.98 12.19
CA VAL A 48 2.79 13.36 12.57
C VAL A 48 3.89 14.01 11.74
N TYR A 49 5.05 14.22 12.32
CA TYR A 49 6.21 14.79 11.65
C TYR A 49 7.37 13.81 11.72
N SER A 50 8.02 13.56 10.58
CA SER A 50 9.24 12.77 10.51
C SER A 50 10.40 13.55 9.88
N HIS A 51 11.62 13.06 10.07
CA HIS A 51 12.80 13.69 9.50
C HIS A 51 12.89 13.44 7.99
N VAL A 52 13.37 14.42 7.21
CA VAL A 52 13.47 14.26 5.75
C VAL A 52 14.54 13.23 5.35
N SER A 53 15.64 13.11 6.11
CA SER A 53 16.70 12.13 5.83
C SER A 53 16.31 10.71 6.23
N ASN A 54 15.39 10.55 7.19
CA ASN A 54 14.87 9.25 7.60
C ASN A 54 13.38 9.38 7.93
N GLU A 55 12.55 9.02 6.95
CA GLU A 55 11.09 9.16 7.05
C GLU A 55 10.47 8.27 8.14
N ASP A 56 11.19 7.25 8.62
CA ASP A 56 10.72 6.29 9.61
C ASP A 56 10.90 6.81 11.06
N VAL A 57 11.73 7.84 11.24
CA VAL A 57 11.97 8.46 12.55
C VAL A 57 10.94 9.57 12.79
N ILE A 58 10.00 9.31 13.70
CA ILE A 58 9.02 10.30 14.13
C ILE A 58 9.65 11.29 15.09
N ILE A 59 9.57 12.57 14.72
CA ILE A 59 10.05 13.69 15.52
C ILE A 59 8.95 14.17 16.47
N GLU A 60 7.71 14.27 15.97
CA GLU A 60 6.63 14.94 16.69
C GLU A 60 5.26 14.38 16.29
N VAL A 61 4.35 14.28 17.26
CA VAL A 61 2.95 13.95 17.07
C VAL A 61 2.13 15.12 17.62
N LYS A 62 1.24 15.69 16.80
CA LYS A 62 0.36 16.80 17.17
C LYS A 62 -1.10 16.38 17.10
N ALA A 63 -1.84 16.76 18.14
CA ALA A 63 -3.25 16.51 18.37
C ALA A 63 -3.61 15.02 18.55
N GLU A 64 -4.70 14.80 19.28
CA GLU A 64 -5.24 13.47 19.55
C GLU A 64 -6.19 13.02 18.45
N GLN A 65 -6.36 11.70 18.36
CA GLN A 65 -7.24 11.06 17.41
C GLN A 65 -8.66 11.08 17.95
N ASN A 66 -9.58 11.72 17.22
CA ASN A 66 -11.00 11.79 17.56
C ASN A 66 -11.83 10.66 16.93
N HIS A 67 -11.21 9.51 16.62
CA HIS A 67 -11.87 8.38 15.99
C HIS A 67 -11.24 7.05 16.38
N GLY A 68 -11.97 5.96 16.18
CA GLY A 68 -11.48 4.60 16.40
C GLY A 68 -10.32 4.22 15.47
N VAL A 69 -9.58 3.19 15.86
CA VAL A 69 -8.45 2.63 15.10
C VAL A 69 -8.89 2.08 13.73
N ALA A 70 -7.93 1.87 12.84
CA ALA A 70 -8.23 1.31 11.53
C ALA A 70 -8.63 -0.18 11.62
N MET A 71 -9.94 -0.46 11.55
CA MET A 71 -10.50 -1.82 11.69
C MET A 71 -9.90 -2.90 10.78
N ASN A 72 -9.40 -2.51 9.59
CA ASN A 72 -8.92 -3.45 8.58
C ASN A 72 -7.44 -3.25 8.25
N LEU A 73 -6.64 -2.84 9.22
CA LEU A 73 -5.24 -2.50 9.02
C LEU A 73 -4.42 -3.68 8.48
N ALA A 74 -4.48 -4.83 9.16
CA ALA A 74 -3.79 -6.08 8.80
C ALA A 74 -4.08 -6.51 7.35
N ARG A 75 -5.38 -6.70 7.05
CA ARG A 75 -5.84 -7.04 5.71
C ARG A 75 -5.38 -6.01 4.66
N ASN A 76 -5.48 -4.72 4.95
CA ASN A 76 -5.08 -3.68 4.00
C ASN A 76 -3.56 -3.70 3.75
N ALA A 77 -2.75 -3.91 4.78
CA ALA A 77 -1.30 -3.98 4.67
C ALA A 77 -0.87 -5.14 3.78
N VAL A 78 -1.38 -6.35 4.07
CA VAL A 78 -1.08 -7.54 3.27
C VAL A 78 -1.65 -7.42 1.87
N SER A 79 -2.92 -7.04 1.71
CA SER A 79 -3.56 -6.87 0.40
C SER A 79 -2.81 -5.89 -0.51
N ASN A 80 -2.39 -4.74 0.02
CA ASN A 80 -1.67 -3.76 -0.77
C ASN A 80 -0.27 -4.23 -1.14
N SER A 81 0.44 -4.92 -0.23
CA SER A 81 1.74 -5.50 -0.53
C SER A 81 1.66 -6.60 -1.60
N VAL A 82 0.73 -7.54 -1.44
CA VAL A 82 0.44 -8.63 -2.38
C VAL A 82 0.10 -8.08 -3.77
N LYS A 83 -0.82 -7.11 -3.87
CA LYS A 83 -1.20 -6.48 -5.15
C LYS A 83 -0.02 -5.80 -5.86
N ARG A 84 0.91 -5.19 -5.11
CA ARG A 84 2.11 -4.59 -5.71
C ARG A 84 3.03 -5.67 -6.26
N LYS A 85 3.34 -6.71 -5.47
CA LYS A 85 4.19 -7.83 -5.91
C LYS A 85 3.61 -8.55 -7.12
N ALA A 86 2.30 -8.80 -7.12
CA ALA A 86 1.57 -9.37 -8.26
C ALA A 86 1.60 -8.49 -9.53
N THR A 87 1.86 -7.19 -9.39
CA THR A 87 2.05 -6.30 -10.54
C THR A 87 3.46 -6.42 -11.14
N CYS A 88 4.45 -6.76 -10.32
CA CYS A 88 5.84 -6.96 -10.75
C CYS A 88 6.05 -8.35 -11.35
N ASP A 89 5.44 -9.38 -10.76
CA ASP A 89 5.45 -10.75 -11.25
C ASP A 89 4.00 -11.27 -11.39
N PRO A 90 3.38 -11.13 -12.58
CA PRO A 90 2.01 -11.57 -12.80
C PRO A 90 1.89 -13.10 -13.00
N ALA A 91 3.00 -13.84 -13.15
CA ALA A 91 2.96 -15.29 -13.35
C ALA A 91 2.99 -16.08 -12.03
N GLU A 92 3.43 -15.44 -10.94
CA GLU A 92 3.48 -16.10 -9.63
C GLU A 92 2.08 -16.50 -9.13
N LYS A 93 1.97 -17.72 -8.58
CA LYS A 93 0.73 -18.24 -8.00
C LYS A 93 0.31 -17.44 -6.76
N PRO A 94 -0.94 -16.96 -6.68
CA PRO A 94 -1.44 -16.17 -5.55
C PRO A 94 -1.18 -16.78 -4.18
N ALA A 95 -1.38 -18.10 -4.04
CA ALA A 95 -1.22 -18.79 -2.76
C ALA A 95 0.21 -18.67 -2.22
N LYS A 96 1.23 -18.86 -3.06
CA LYS A 96 2.64 -18.76 -2.67
C LYS A 96 2.99 -17.34 -2.24
N LEU A 97 2.53 -16.36 -3.01
CA LEU A 97 2.79 -14.94 -2.75
C LEU A 97 2.13 -14.49 -1.44
N ILE A 98 0.87 -14.89 -1.20
CA ILE A 98 0.14 -14.57 0.03
C ILE A 98 0.82 -15.21 1.25
N ILE A 99 1.17 -16.49 1.20
CA ILE A 99 1.84 -17.17 2.32
C ILE A 99 3.15 -16.47 2.69
N ARG A 100 3.98 -16.15 1.69
CA ARG A 100 5.23 -15.42 1.90
C ARG A 100 4.98 -14.06 2.53
N GLU A 101 3.96 -13.33 2.08
CA GLU A 101 3.63 -12.03 2.64
C GLU A 101 3.19 -12.14 4.10
N LEU A 102 2.31 -13.10 4.43
CA LEU A 102 1.83 -13.33 5.80
C LEU A 102 2.99 -13.62 6.77
N GLN A 103 4.04 -14.31 6.31
CA GLN A 103 5.23 -14.58 7.12
C GLN A 103 6.14 -13.35 7.28
N SER A 104 6.21 -12.48 6.27
CA SER A 104 7.14 -11.33 6.25
C SER A 104 6.55 -10.02 6.78
N ASN A 105 5.22 -9.91 6.86
CA ASN A 105 4.54 -8.65 7.11
C ASN A 105 4.19 -8.50 8.59
N ASN A 106 4.76 -7.48 9.24
CA ASN A 106 4.55 -7.20 10.66
C ASN A 106 3.09 -6.92 11.04
N PHE A 107 2.21 -6.67 10.08
CA PHE A 107 0.78 -6.45 10.32
C PHE A 107 -0.07 -7.71 10.12
N ALA A 108 0.52 -8.87 9.83
CA ALA A 108 -0.22 -10.08 9.48
C ALA A 108 -0.94 -10.78 10.65
N GLU A 109 -0.90 -10.20 11.86
CA GLU A 109 -1.62 -10.72 13.01
C GLU A 109 -3.14 -10.73 12.77
N ASN A 110 -3.80 -11.79 13.28
CA ASN A 110 -5.25 -11.93 13.29
C ASN A 110 -5.94 -11.93 11.90
N ILE A 111 -5.24 -12.34 10.84
CA ILE A 111 -5.85 -12.54 9.52
C ILE A 111 -6.59 -13.89 9.49
N ASN A 112 -7.89 -13.85 9.21
CA ASN A 112 -8.72 -15.05 9.10
C ASN A 112 -8.83 -15.57 7.65
N SER A 113 -9.50 -16.71 7.47
CA SER A 113 -9.70 -17.35 6.16
C SER A 113 -10.51 -16.49 5.18
N GLU A 114 -11.48 -15.72 5.67
CA GLU A 114 -12.29 -14.79 4.85
C GLU A 114 -11.42 -13.63 4.32
N ASP A 115 -10.52 -13.08 5.13
CA ASP A 115 -9.55 -12.08 4.71
C ASP A 115 -8.60 -12.63 3.64
N ILE A 116 -8.13 -13.87 3.80
CA ILE A 116 -7.28 -14.54 2.80
C ILE A 116 -8.03 -14.68 1.47
N ASN A 117 -9.31 -15.08 1.50
CA ASN A 117 -10.14 -15.19 0.31
C ASN A 117 -10.29 -13.85 -0.41
N ARG A 118 -10.52 -12.77 0.34
CA ARG A 118 -10.60 -11.41 -0.21
C ARG A 118 -9.28 -10.94 -0.80
N ILE A 119 -8.16 -11.21 -0.14
CA ILE A 119 -6.81 -10.88 -0.64
C ILE A 119 -6.54 -11.63 -1.95
N ARG A 120 -6.86 -12.93 -2.00
CA ARG A 120 -6.71 -13.76 -3.20
C ARG A 120 -7.53 -13.22 -4.37
N LYS A 121 -8.81 -12.88 -4.14
CA LYS A 121 -9.68 -12.30 -5.17
C LYS A 121 -9.13 -10.97 -5.71
N ASN A 122 -8.69 -10.08 -4.81
CA ASN A 122 -8.10 -8.79 -5.19
C ASN A 122 -6.81 -8.93 -6.00
N MET A 123 -6.01 -9.96 -5.69
CA MET A 123 -4.77 -10.25 -6.39
C MET A 123 -5.02 -10.77 -7.80
N HIS A 124 -5.95 -11.72 -7.97
CA HIS A 124 -6.35 -12.24 -9.29
C HIS A 124 -6.87 -11.14 -10.21
N MET A 125 -7.83 -10.34 -9.75
CA MET A 125 -8.34 -9.20 -10.53
C MET A 125 -7.20 -8.29 -11.00
N ARG A 126 -6.18 -8.11 -10.16
CA ARG A 126 -5.05 -7.24 -10.48
C ARG A 126 -4.06 -7.86 -11.48
N GLN A 127 -3.89 -9.18 -11.49
CA GLN A 127 -3.12 -9.92 -12.50
C GLN A 127 -3.86 -9.91 -13.85
N GLU A 128 -5.18 -10.13 -13.85
CA GLU A 128 -6.04 -10.12 -15.04
C GLU A 128 -6.10 -8.75 -15.71
N GLU A 129 -6.25 -7.67 -14.93
CA GLU A 129 -6.17 -6.30 -15.47
C GLU A 129 -4.86 -6.04 -16.20
N LYS A 130 -3.75 -6.62 -15.71
CA LYS A 130 -2.43 -6.44 -16.30
C LYS A 130 -2.22 -7.31 -17.53
N SER A 131 -2.66 -8.56 -17.52
CA SER A 131 -2.63 -9.42 -18.71
C SER A 131 -3.49 -8.84 -19.84
N CYS A 132 -4.66 -8.28 -19.51
CA CYS A 132 -5.53 -7.60 -20.47
C CYS A 132 -4.90 -6.30 -21.01
N LYS A 133 -4.32 -5.46 -20.14
CA LYS A 133 -3.57 -4.25 -20.58
C LYS A 133 -2.35 -4.58 -21.43
N TYR A 134 -1.67 -5.70 -21.15
CA TYR A 134 -0.57 -6.19 -21.97
C TYR A 134 -1.09 -6.60 -23.35
N SER A 135 -2.13 -7.44 -23.43
CA SER A 135 -2.79 -7.86 -24.67
C SER A 135 -3.26 -6.68 -25.54
N LEU A 136 -3.87 -5.65 -24.93
CA LEU A 136 -4.30 -4.43 -25.63
C LEU A 136 -3.12 -3.61 -26.18
N LYS A 137 -1.98 -3.58 -25.47
CA LYS A 137 -0.75 -2.94 -25.96
C LYS A 137 -0.12 -3.73 -27.10
N THR A 138 -0.10 -5.06 -27.05
CA THR A 138 0.41 -5.90 -28.14
C THR A 138 -0.45 -5.79 -29.40
N LYS A 139 -1.79 -5.74 -29.26
CA LYS A 139 -2.71 -5.51 -30.39
C LYS A 139 -2.50 -4.14 -31.05
N LYS A 140 -2.34 -3.07 -30.26
CA LYS A 140 -2.02 -1.72 -30.78
C LYS A 140 -0.64 -1.65 -31.47
N ARG A 141 0.33 -2.45 -31.03
CA ARG A 141 1.67 -2.50 -31.64
C ARG A 141 1.66 -3.28 -32.96
N CYS A 142 0.83 -4.32 -33.06
CA CYS A 142 0.66 -5.09 -34.30
C CYS A 142 -0.06 -4.28 -35.39
N SER A 143 -1.08 -3.48 -35.04
CA SER A 143 -1.78 -2.62 -36.00
C SER A 143 -0.93 -1.47 -36.58
N ILE A 144 0.17 -1.09 -35.91
CA ILE A 144 1.09 -0.04 -36.39
C ILE A 144 2.19 -0.63 -37.29
N LEU A 145 2.54 -1.91 -37.12
CA LEU A 145 3.57 -2.58 -37.91
C LEU A 145 3.06 -3.11 -39.26
N PHE A 146 1.75 -3.11 -39.51
CA PHE A 146 1.15 -3.52 -40.79
C PHE A 146 0.76 -2.34 -41.72
N SER A 147 1.09 -1.09 -41.37
CA SER A 147 0.75 0.09 -42.19
C SER A 147 1.92 0.71 -42.97
N ASN A 148 3.14 0.15 -42.88
CA ASN A 148 4.34 0.65 -43.57
C ASN A 148 4.92 -0.39 -44.55
N TYR A 149 4.05 -1.03 -45.31
CA TYR A 149 4.42 -1.85 -46.47
C TYR A 149 3.43 -1.57 -47.61
N ILE A 150 3.46 -0.34 -48.13
CA ILE A 150 3.15 0.02 -49.51
C ILE A 150 4.16 1.10 -49.91
#